data_AF-A0A7S2YGN3-F1
#
_entry.id   AF-A0A7S2YGN3-F1
#
_cell.length_a   1.000
_cell.length_b   1.000
_cell.length_c   1.000
_cell.angle_alpha   90.00
_cell.angle_beta   90.00
_cell.angle_gamma   90.00
#
_symmetry.space_group_name_H-M   'P 1'
#
loop_
_entity.id
_entity.type
_entity.pdbx_description
1 polymer ?
#
loop_
_entity_poly.entity_id
_entity_poly.type
_entity_poly.pdbx_seq_one_letter_code
_entity_poly.pdbx_strand_id
1 'polypeptide(L)'
;VRDEERDRNICQHVMGVHMGAAAAGNFDKYNRNESNGHFMPTENDLNDSAAASPEAIAENALRVATTGEGELNVPTMKKYIQFCKSRCSPRLSEESGNVLESNYTKIRDDVRQKAIAASGRSGEDTQAAIPITVRQLEALVRISESLARMRLDDEVRREDVTEALRLFRVSTMAANAADEGSGADGGYTAVSAMNREEIERTESFLRSRLVVGSNVNKQRLIEEASGQGFNALLVGRALSIMSRRGDLLELNQGRLIKRVK
;
A
#
# COMPACT_ATOMS: atom_id res chain seq x y z
N VAL A 1 -10.92 -11.77 24.39
CA VAL A 1 -12.18 -12.55 24.39
C VAL A 1 -13.40 -11.79 23.86
N ARG A 2 -14.03 -10.85 24.59
CA ARG A 2 -15.29 -10.17 24.13
C ARG A 2 -15.17 -9.40 22.81
N ASP A 3 -14.00 -8.89 22.49
CA ASP A 3 -13.80 -8.08 21.28
C ASP A 3 -13.35 -8.90 20.07
N GLU A 4 -12.55 -9.96 20.25
CA GLU A 4 -12.20 -10.90 19.17
C GLU A 4 -13.43 -11.63 18.64
N GLU A 5 -14.34 -12.02 19.53
CA GLU A 5 -15.60 -12.68 19.16
C GLU A 5 -16.53 -11.71 18.42
N ARG A 6 -16.55 -10.44 18.85
CA ARG A 6 -17.26 -9.37 18.11
C ARG A 6 -16.66 -9.18 16.73
N ASP A 7 -15.34 -9.18 16.61
CA ASP A 7 -14.64 -8.95 15.34
C ASP A 7 -14.85 -10.12 14.39
N ARG A 8 -14.85 -11.36 14.89
CA ARG A 8 -15.27 -12.54 14.12
C ARG A 8 -16.70 -12.46 13.63
N ASN A 9 -17.65 -12.08 14.49
CA ASN A 9 -19.06 -11.91 14.08
C ASN A 9 -19.24 -10.83 13.01
N ILE A 10 -18.49 -9.73 13.12
CA ILE A 10 -18.48 -8.68 12.09
C ILE A 10 -17.91 -9.23 10.77
N CYS A 11 -16.80 -9.96 10.83
CA CYS A 11 -16.20 -10.57 9.65
C CYS A 11 -17.16 -11.55 8.97
N GLN A 12 -17.79 -12.44 9.73
CA GLN A 12 -18.80 -13.37 9.22
C GLN A 12 -19.97 -12.64 8.55
N HIS A 13 -20.43 -11.53 9.13
CA HIS A 13 -21.50 -10.74 8.55
C HIS A 13 -21.09 -10.09 7.22
N VAL A 14 -19.92 -9.43 7.17
CA VAL A 14 -19.42 -8.81 5.92
C VAL A 14 -19.16 -9.86 4.85
N MET A 15 -18.49 -10.96 5.19
CA MET A 15 -18.22 -12.04 4.24
C MET A 15 -19.51 -12.71 3.77
N GLY A 16 -20.50 -12.88 4.64
CA GLY A 16 -21.81 -13.43 4.28
C GLY A 16 -22.51 -12.67 3.17
N VAL A 17 -22.33 -11.34 3.08
CA VAL A 17 -22.86 -10.53 1.97
C VAL A 17 -22.15 -10.86 0.64
N HIS A 18 -20.84 -11.10 0.69
CA HIS A 18 -20.01 -11.39 -0.47
C HIS A 18 -20.04 -12.88 -0.89
N MET A 19 -20.36 -13.78 0.04
CA MET A 19 -20.55 -15.22 -0.21
C MET A 19 -22.00 -15.55 -0.62
N GLY A 20 -23.00 -14.85 -0.05
CA GLY A 20 -24.42 -15.22 -0.11
C GLY A 20 -25.29 -14.53 -1.16
N ALA A 21 -24.74 -13.68 -2.04
CA ALA A 21 -25.50 -12.98 -3.08
C ALA A 21 -25.97 -13.89 -4.25
N ALA A 22 -26.39 -15.12 -3.94
CA ALA A 22 -26.82 -16.15 -4.88
C ALA A 22 -28.31 -16.10 -5.27
N ALA A 23 -29.14 -15.24 -4.67
CA ALA A 23 -30.60 -15.29 -4.87
C ALA A 23 -31.24 -14.10 -5.61
N ALA A 24 -30.51 -13.01 -5.85
CA ALA A 24 -31.04 -11.88 -6.62
C ALA A 24 -30.21 -11.71 -7.89
N GLY A 25 -30.67 -12.35 -8.97
CA GLY A 25 -30.25 -11.98 -10.32
C GLY A 25 -30.48 -10.50 -10.52
N ASN A 26 -29.40 -9.71 -10.41
CA ASN A 26 -29.40 -8.31 -10.76
C ASN A 26 -28.11 -8.02 -11.53
N PHE A 27 -28.01 -8.70 -12.67
CA PHE A 27 -27.26 -8.25 -13.84
C PHE A 27 -27.84 -6.88 -14.24
N ASP A 28 -27.45 -5.80 -13.55
CA ASP A 28 -27.69 -4.39 -13.92
C ASP A 28 -27.37 -3.46 -12.73
N LYS A 29 -26.08 -3.30 -12.39
CA LYS A 29 -25.64 -2.20 -11.49
C LYS A 29 -24.45 -1.38 -11.99
N TYR A 30 -23.89 -1.70 -13.16
CA TYR A 30 -22.83 -0.90 -13.77
C TYR A 30 -23.28 -0.10 -15.01
N ASN A 31 -24.58 -0.10 -15.33
CA ASN A 31 -25.13 0.73 -16.40
C ASN A 31 -26.07 1.81 -15.82
N ARG A 32 -25.54 2.67 -14.94
CA ARG A 32 -26.25 3.86 -14.46
C ARG A 32 -25.36 5.09 -14.62
N ASN A 33 -25.44 5.66 -15.82
CA ASN A 33 -25.12 7.02 -16.23
C ASN A 33 -23.75 7.59 -15.82
N GLU A 34 -22.80 7.53 -16.74
CA GLU A 34 -21.83 8.61 -16.94
C GLU A 34 -22.17 9.35 -18.24
N SER A 35 -23.15 10.25 -18.15
CA SER A 35 -23.27 11.36 -19.08
C SER A 35 -22.19 12.40 -18.74
N ASN A 36 -20.91 12.11 -19.05
CA ASN A 36 -19.93 13.14 -19.39
C ASN A 36 -18.63 12.54 -19.93
N GLY A 37 -18.28 12.88 -21.17
CA GLY A 37 -17.03 12.47 -21.82
C GLY A 37 -17.24 11.94 -23.24
N HIS A 38 -17.85 12.75 -24.10
CA HIS A 38 -17.80 12.52 -25.55
C HIS A 38 -16.34 12.68 -26.00
N PHE A 39 -15.58 11.58 -25.98
CA PHE A 39 -14.24 11.53 -26.55
C PHE A 39 -14.38 11.40 -28.07
N MET A 40 -14.19 12.51 -28.77
CA MET A 40 -14.01 12.52 -30.22
C MET A 40 -12.77 11.70 -30.56
N PRO A 41 -12.86 10.65 -31.40
CA PRO A 41 -11.68 9.94 -31.86
C PRO A 41 -10.88 10.90 -32.75
N THR A 42 -9.62 11.14 -32.41
CA THR A 42 -8.67 11.78 -33.33
C THR A 42 -8.32 10.81 -34.44
N GLU A 43 -8.12 11.32 -35.66
CA GLU A 43 -7.92 10.57 -36.93
C GLU A 43 -6.77 9.54 -36.94
N ASN A 44 -5.99 9.41 -35.87
CA ASN A 44 -4.91 8.43 -35.75
C ASN A 44 -5.35 7.03 -35.28
N ASP A 45 -6.61 6.83 -34.88
CA ASP A 45 -7.14 5.51 -34.48
C ASP A 45 -7.64 4.65 -35.66
N LEU A 46 -7.57 5.17 -36.90
CA LEU A 46 -8.14 4.52 -38.09
C LEU A 46 -7.21 3.51 -38.78
N ASN A 47 -5.99 3.27 -38.26
CA ASN A 47 -5.02 2.39 -38.93
C ASN A 47 -4.60 1.14 -38.16
N ASP A 48 -5.32 0.72 -37.12
CA ASP A 48 -5.10 -0.60 -36.50
C ASP A 48 -6.22 -1.57 -36.94
N SER A 49 -6.13 -1.96 -38.20
CA SER A 49 -6.97 -2.98 -38.84
C SER A 49 -6.61 -4.38 -38.34
N ALA A 50 -6.97 -4.65 -37.09
CA ALA A 50 -7.18 -6.01 -36.62
C ALA A 50 -8.34 -6.00 -35.63
N ALA A 51 -9.55 -6.23 -36.14
CA ALA A 51 -10.69 -6.63 -35.34
C ALA A 51 -10.45 -8.04 -34.78
N ALA A 52 -9.50 -8.15 -33.85
CA ALA A 52 -9.34 -9.32 -33.01
C ALA A 52 -10.61 -9.43 -32.15
N SER A 53 -11.21 -10.62 -32.11
CA SER A 53 -12.36 -10.89 -31.25
C SER A 53 -12.04 -10.50 -29.80
N PRO A 54 -13.04 -10.12 -28.98
CA PRO A 54 -12.84 -9.86 -27.55
C PRO A 54 -12.12 -11.02 -26.84
N GLU A 55 -12.33 -12.25 -27.32
CA GLU A 55 -11.66 -13.47 -26.87
C GLU A 55 -10.17 -13.50 -27.23
N ALA A 56 -9.78 -13.12 -28.45
CA ALA A 56 -8.38 -13.04 -28.86
C ALA A 56 -7.61 -11.94 -28.10
N ILE A 57 -8.30 -10.86 -27.73
CA ILE A 57 -7.73 -9.81 -26.86
C ILE A 57 -7.49 -10.36 -25.45
N ALA A 58 -8.45 -11.13 -24.91
CA ALA A 58 -8.30 -11.77 -23.61
C ALA A 58 -7.19 -12.82 -23.60
N GLU A 59 -7.07 -13.60 -24.66
CA GLU A 59 -5.99 -14.58 -24.84
C GLU A 59 -4.62 -13.90 -24.91
N ASN A 60 -4.50 -12.80 -25.68
CA ASN A 60 -3.24 -12.05 -25.74
C ASN A 60 -2.92 -11.36 -24.40
N ALA A 61 -3.91 -10.82 -23.68
CA ALA A 61 -3.70 -10.24 -22.35
C ALA A 61 -3.24 -11.29 -21.33
N LEU A 62 -3.83 -12.49 -21.36
CA LEU A 62 -3.43 -13.60 -20.51
C LEU A 62 -2.02 -14.11 -20.86
N ARG A 63 -1.68 -14.15 -22.16
CA ARG A 63 -0.33 -14.49 -22.65
C ARG A 63 0.70 -13.47 -22.17
N VAL A 64 0.45 -12.17 -22.34
CA VAL A 64 1.33 -11.11 -21.84
C VAL A 64 1.51 -11.20 -20.32
N ALA A 65 0.43 -11.50 -19.58
CA ALA A 65 0.50 -11.67 -18.12
C ALA A 65 1.30 -12.92 -17.68
N THR A 66 1.37 -13.97 -18.51
CA THR A 66 2.03 -15.25 -18.16
C THR A 66 3.46 -15.36 -18.70
N THR A 67 3.74 -14.83 -19.90
CA THR A 67 5.06 -14.92 -20.54
C THR A 67 5.84 -13.60 -20.51
N GLY A 68 5.20 -12.47 -20.17
CA GLY A 68 5.84 -11.15 -20.17
C GLY A 68 6.17 -10.61 -21.57
N GLU A 69 5.79 -11.34 -22.63
CA GLU A 69 6.07 -10.98 -24.02
C GLU A 69 4.84 -10.37 -24.70
N GLY A 70 4.89 -9.06 -24.96
CA GLY A 70 3.94 -8.34 -25.80
C GLY A 70 3.60 -6.94 -25.28
N GLU A 71 3.26 -6.03 -26.19
CA GLU A 71 2.82 -4.68 -25.86
C GLU A 71 1.29 -4.66 -25.67
N LEU A 72 0.84 -4.36 -24.44
CA LEU A 72 -0.57 -4.07 -24.17
C LEU A 72 -0.83 -2.59 -24.44
N ASN A 73 -1.29 -2.28 -25.65
CA ASN A 73 -1.74 -0.93 -25.98
C ASN A 73 -2.94 -0.53 -25.10
N VAL A 74 -3.02 0.76 -24.73
CA VAL A 74 -4.07 1.32 -23.87
C VAL A 74 -5.50 1.02 -24.38
N PRO A 75 -5.81 1.10 -25.70
CA PRO A 75 -7.13 0.72 -26.23
C PRO A 75 -7.46 -0.77 -26.01
N THR A 76 -6.48 -1.65 -26.15
CA THR A 76 -6.62 -3.10 -25.92
C THR A 76 -6.92 -3.38 -24.45
N MET A 77 -6.21 -2.70 -23.53
CA MET A 77 -6.47 -2.80 -22.09
C MET A 77 -7.88 -2.31 -21.72
N LYS A 78 -8.37 -1.22 -22.32
CA LYS A 78 -9.75 -0.74 -22.11
C LYS A 78 -10.78 -1.79 -22.51
N LYS A 79 -10.61 -2.42 -23.69
CA LYS A 79 -11.49 -3.50 -24.17
C LYS A 79 -11.45 -4.71 -23.24
N TYR A 80 -10.26 -5.09 -22.77
CA TYR A 80 -10.08 -6.20 -21.84
C TYR A 80 -10.77 -5.94 -20.49
N ILE A 81 -10.61 -4.74 -19.92
CA ILE A 81 -11.28 -4.36 -18.66
C ILE A 81 -12.80 -4.43 -18.81
N GLN A 82 -13.35 -3.95 -19.94
CA GLN A 82 -14.79 -4.05 -20.20
C GLN A 82 -15.26 -5.52 -20.31
N PHE A 83 -14.46 -6.37 -20.98
CA PHE A 83 -14.73 -7.80 -21.08
C PHE A 83 -14.73 -8.50 -19.71
N CYS A 84 -13.72 -8.28 -18.88
CA CYS A 84 -13.65 -8.85 -17.52
C CYS A 84 -14.79 -8.35 -16.62
N LYS A 85 -15.25 -7.10 -16.80
CA LYS A 85 -16.37 -6.53 -16.04
C LYS A 85 -17.72 -7.12 -16.42
N SER A 86 -17.94 -7.42 -17.71
CA SER A 86 -19.22 -7.97 -18.18
C SER A 86 -19.35 -9.48 -18.00
N ARG A 87 -18.23 -10.21 -18.07
CA ARG A 87 -18.25 -11.68 -18.14
C ARG A 87 -18.12 -12.39 -16.79
N CYS A 88 -17.33 -11.82 -15.87
CA CYS A 88 -16.98 -12.47 -14.62
C CYS A 88 -17.56 -11.71 -13.42
N SER A 89 -17.95 -12.40 -12.36
CA SER A 89 -18.36 -11.76 -11.10
C SER A 89 -17.89 -12.63 -9.93
N PRO A 90 -16.60 -12.54 -9.58
CA PRO A 90 -16.00 -13.47 -8.65
C PRO A 90 -16.67 -13.40 -7.28
N ARG A 91 -16.63 -14.53 -6.58
CA ARG A 91 -17.16 -14.67 -5.22
C ARG A 91 -16.09 -15.20 -4.29
N LEU A 92 -16.20 -14.80 -3.04
CA LEU A 92 -15.29 -15.25 -1.99
C LEU A 92 -15.58 -16.72 -1.68
N SER A 93 -14.57 -17.58 -1.78
CA SER A 93 -14.67 -18.97 -1.32
C SER A 93 -14.65 -19.04 0.21
N GLU A 94 -15.21 -20.10 0.78
CA GLU A 94 -15.21 -20.31 2.23
C GLU A 94 -13.78 -20.41 2.78
N GLU A 95 -12.89 -21.08 2.05
CA GLU A 95 -11.47 -21.21 2.39
C GLU A 95 -10.78 -19.83 2.45
N SER A 96 -11.00 -19.00 1.42
CA SER A 96 -10.45 -17.64 1.34
C SER A 96 -11.03 -16.73 2.41
N GLY A 97 -12.32 -16.88 2.74
CA GLY A 97 -12.97 -16.14 3.83
C GLY A 97 -12.35 -16.42 5.20
N ASN A 98 -12.13 -17.70 5.52
CA ASN A 98 -11.49 -18.09 6.78
C ASN A 98 -10.05 -17.53 6.92
N VAL A 99 -9.29 -17.51 5.82
CA VAL A 99 -7.96 -16.91 5.79
C VAL A 99 -8.05 -15.39 6.01
N LEU A 100 -9.01 -14.71 5.38
CA LEU A 100 -9.19 -13.28 5.53
C LEU A 100 -9.60 -12.91 6.97
N GLU A 101 -10.55 -13.63 7.57
CA GLU A 101 -11.02 -13.42 8.94
C GLU A 101 -9.88 -13.57 9.95
N SER A 102 -9.16 -14.69 9.88
CA SER A 102 -8.07 -14.98 10.81
C SER A 102 -6.89 -14.01 10.70
N ASN A 103 -6.63 -13.44 9.52
CA ASN A 103 -5.61 -12.41 9.34
C ASN A 103 -6.11 -11.03 9.77
N TYR A 104 -7.37 -10.68 9.50
CA TYR A 104 -7.94 -9.40 9.87
C TYR A 104 -7.98 -9.21 11.39
N THR A 105 -8.43 -10.22 12.14
CA THR A 105 -8.47 -10.16 13.61
C THR A 105 -7.06 -9.95 14.18
N LYS A 106 -6.07 -10.70 13.71
CA LYS A 106 -4.66 -10.54 14.10
C LYS A 106 -4.15 -9.13 13.85
N ILE A 107 -4.36 -8.57 12.65
CA ILE A 107 -3.87 -7.23 12.33
C ILE A 107 -4.55 -6.18 13.22
N ARG A 108 -5.86 -6.34 13.49
CA ARG A 108 -6.60 -5.42 14.36
C ARG A 108 -6.16 -5.50 15.82
N ASP A 109 -5.86 -6.70 16.32
CA ASP A 109 -5.31 -6.91 17.66
C ASP A 109 -3.91 -6.31 17.79
N ASP A 110 -3.04 -6.51 16.79
CA ASP A 110 -1.69 -5.92 16.76
C ASP A 110 -1.73 -4.39 16.80
N VAL A 111 -2.61 -3.76 16.01
CA VAL A 111 -2.78 -2.29 16.00
C VAL A 111 -3.31 -1.81 17.35
N ARG A 112 -4.24 -2.54 17.97
CA ARG A 112 -4.76 -2.20 19.29
C ARG A 112 -3.69 -2.30 20.37
N GLN A 113 -2.89 -3.36 20.37
CA GLN A 113 -1.79 -3.53 21.32
C GLN A 113 -0.76 -2.39 21.18
N LYS A 114 -0.42 -2.00 19.95
CA LYS A 114 0.45 -0.85 19.68
C LYS A 114 -0.16 0.46 20.19
N ALA A 115 -1.46 0.66 20.00
CA ALA A 115 -2.16 1.84 20.52
C ALA A 115 -2.14 1.91 22.06
N ILE A 116 -2.32 0.78 22.74
CA ILE A 116 -2.26 0.70 24.22
C ILE A 116 -0.83 0.91 24.73
N ALA A 117 0.17 0.31 24.08
CA ALA A 117 1.57 0.49 24.44
C ALA A 117 2.03 1.96 24.25
N ALA A 118 1.45 2.65 23.26
CA ALA A 118 1.66 4.07 23.04
C ALA A 118 1.02 4.93 24.15
N SER A 119 -0.22 4.64 24.55
CA SER A 119 -0.92 5.44 25.57
C SER A 119 -0.38 5.29 27.00
N GLY A 120 0.36 4.21 27.28
CA GLY A 120 1.07 4.00 28.56
C GLY A 120 2.35 4.83 28.74
N ARG A 121 2.82 5.52 27.69
CA ARG A 121 3.95 6.46 27.78
C ARG A 121 3.39 7.87 27.91
N SER A 122 3.37 8.40 29.14
CA SER A 122 2.93 9.77 29.47
C SER A 122 3.93 10.83 28.96
N GLY A 123 4.20 10.83 27.65
CA GLY A 123 5.01 11.82 26.95
C GLY A 123 4.25 12.29 25.72
N GLU A 124 4.22 13.61 25.54
CA GLU A 124 3.44 14.42 24.58
C GLU A 124 3.57 14.02 23.10
N ASP A 125 4.50 13.11 22.77
CA ASP A 125 4.83 12.69 21.39
C ASP A 125 4.28 11.32 20.97
N THR A 126 3.46 10.65 21.80
CA THR A 126 3.00 9.29 21.47
C THR A 126 1.69 9.31 20.68
N GLN A 127 1.81 9.54 19.37
CA GLN A 127 0.70 9.69 18.42
C GLN A 127 -0.16 8.41 18.32
N ALA A 128 -1.48 8.58 18.31
CA ALA A 128 -2.45 7.48 18.36
C ALA A 128 -2.43 6.66 17.05
N ALA A 129 -2.24 5.34 17.16
CA ALA A 129 -2.32 4.45 16.01
C ALA A 129 -3.72 4.49 15.36
N ILE A 130 -3.77 4.62 14.03
CA ILE A 130 -5.03 4.70 13.28
C ILE A 130 -5.80 3.38 13.45
N PRO A 131 -7.06 3.41 13.96
CA PRO A 131 -7.82 2.20 14.20
C PRO A 131 -8.24 1.52 12.88
N ILE A 132 -8.22 0.18 12.87
CA ILE A 132 -8.68 -0.62 11.74
C ILE A 132 -10.20 -0.78 11.80
N THR A 133 -10.88 -0.48 10.70
CA THR A 133 -12.35 -0.44 10.60
C THR A 133 -12.92 -1.56 9.74
N VAL A 134 -14.24 -1.76 9.81
CA VAL A 134 -14.97 -2.74 9.00
C VAL A 134 -14.95 -2.38 7.51
N ARG A 135 -14.92 -1.08 7.18
CA ARG A 135 -14.79 -0.62 5.78
C ARG A 135 -13.49 -1.12 5.14
N GLN A 136 -12.42 -1.24 5.91
CA GLN A 136 -11.15 -1.78 5.39
C GLN A 136 -11.24 -3.28 5.10
N LEU A 137 -12.04 -4.02 5.86
CA LEU A 137 -12.33 -5.42 5.55
C LEU A 137 -13.11 -5.54 4.22
N GLU A 138 -14.13 -4.70 4.02
CA GLU A 138 -14.87 -4.65 2.74
C GLU A 138 -13.94 -4.30 1.56
N ALA A 139 -13.02 -3.35 1.78
CA ALA A 139 -12.02 -2.99 0.77
C ALA A 139 -11.09 -4.16 0.44
N LEU A 140 -10.65 -4.94 1.44
CA LEU A 140 -9.84 -6.14 1.23
C LEU A 140 -10.58 -7.17 0.36
N VAL A 141 -11.87 -7.43 0.65
CA VAL A 141 -12.69 -8.34 -0.15
C VAL A 141 -12.77 -7.86 -1.61
N ARG A 142 -13.02 -6.56 -1.83
CA ARG A 142 -13.09 -5.98 -3.18
C ARG A 142 -11.76 -6.08 -3.94
N ILE A 143 -10.62 -5.94 -3.25
CA ILE A 143 -9.30 -6.12 -3.86
C ILE A 143 -9.12 -7.58 -4.29
N SER A 144 -9.44 -8.54 -3.41
CA SER A 144 -9.34 -9.97 -3.75
C SER A 144 -10.27 -10.38 -4.89
N GLU A 145 -11.51 -9.87 -4.93
CA GLU A 145 -12.43 -10.05 -6.05
C GLU A 145 -11.88 -9.42 -7.35
N SER A 146 -11.21 -8.28 -7.26
CA SER A 146 -10.61 -7.62 -8.44
C SER A 146 -9.45 -8.43 -9.02
N LEU A 147 -8.63 -9.05 -8.16
CA LEU A 147 -7.52 -9.93 -8.59
C LEU A 147 -8.05 -11.19 -9.29
N ALA A 148 -9.08 -11.83 -8.74
CA ALA A 148 -9.74 -12.96 -9.39
C ALA A 148 -10.36 -12.57 -10.74
N ARG A 149 -10.99 -11.40 -10.81
CA ARG A 149 -11.59 -10.86 -12.05
C ARG A 149 -10.55 -10.62 -13.15
N MET A 150 -9.33 -10.21 -12.80
CA MET A 150 -8.23 -10.03 -13.76
C MET A 150 -7.78 -11.34 -14.40
N ARG A 151 -7.97 -12.48 -13.70
CA ARG A 151 -7.69 -13.82 -14.25
C ARG A 151 -8.90 -14.46 -14.93
N LEU A 152 -10.05 -13.78 -14.93
CA LEU A 152 -11.33 -14.35 -15.37
C LEU A 152 -11.76 -15.57 -14.54
N ASP A 153 -11.32 -15.66 -13.28
CA ASP A 153 -11.75 -16.70 -12.32
C ASP A 153 -13.05 -16.26 -11.65
N ASP A 154 -14.06 -17.15 -11.60
CA ASP A 154 -15.34 -16.89 -10.92
C ASP A 154 -15.26 -17.07 -9.38
N GLU A 155 -14.14 -17.56 -8.87
CA GLU A 155 -13.92 -17.81 -7.45
C GLU A 155 -12.59 -17.21 -6.98
N VAL A 156 -12.62 -16.56 -5.82
CA VAL A 156 -11.44 -15.95 -5.20
C VAL A 156 -10.58 -17.03 -4.53
N ARG A 157 -9.32 -17.10 -4.93
CA ARG A 157 -8.35 -18.07 -4.39
C ARG A 157 -7.64 -17.49 -3.17
N ARG A 158 -7.06 -18.38 -2.35
CA ARG A 158 -6.24 -17.98 -1.18
C ARG A 158 -5.10 -17.02 -1.55
N GLU A 159 -4.52 -17.20 -2.73
CA GLU A 159 -3.43 -16.37 -3.24
C GLU A 159 -3.85 -14.91 -3.40
N ASP A 160 -5.08 -14.65 -3.86
CA ASP A 160 -5.64 -13.29 -4.00
C ASP A 160 -5.79 -12.59 -2.66
N VAL A 161 -6.24 -13.32 -1.66
CA VAL A 161 -6.37 -12.81 -0.28
C VAL A 161 -5.00 -12.49 0.29
N THR A 162 -4.02 -13.38 0.07
CA THR A 162 -2.65 -13.19 0.54
C THR A 162 -2.03 -11.94 -0.08
N GLU A 163 -2.23 -11.73 -1.38
CA GLU A 163 -1.72 -10.56 -2.08
C GLU A 163 -2.45 -9.27 -1.66
N ALA A 164 -3.78 -9.31 -1.51
CA ALA A 164 -4.55 -8.18 -0.98
C ALA A 164 -4.08 -7.77 0.43
N LEU A 165 -3.82 -8.74 1.31
CA LEU A 165 -3.27 -8.50 2.64
C LEU A 165 -1.85 -7.91 2.60
N ARG A 166 -1.01 -8.38 1.67
CA ARG A 166 0.34 -7.84 1.47
C ARG A 166 0.28 -6.36 1.09
N LEU A 167 -0.56 -6.00 0.11
CA LEU A 167 -0.78 -4.62 -0.32
C LEU A 167 -1.35 -3.76 0.83
N PHE A 168 -2.31 -4.29 1.58
CA PHE A 168 -2.91 -3.60 2.72
C PHE A 168 -1.90 -3.31 3.84
N ARG A 169 -1.00 -4.26 4.16
CA ARG A 169 0.05 -4.06 5.16
C ARG A 169 0.99 -2.94 4.76
N VAL A 170 1.42 -2.90 3.49
CA VAL A 170 2.27 -1.82 2.98
C VAL A 170 1.56 -0.47 3.08
N SER A 171 0.30 -0.39 2.64
CA SER A 171 -0.49 0.85 2.71
C SER A 171 -0.71 1.32 4.15
N THR A 172 -1.03 0.41 5.08
CA THR A 172 -1.30 0.74 6.48
C THR A 172 -0.03 1.10 7.25
N MET A 173 1.08 0.38 7.05
CA MET A 173 2.36 0.75 7.65
C MET A 173 2.88 2.08 7.09
N ALA A 174 2.73 2.30 5.78
CA ALA A 174 3.08 3.59 5.18
C ALA A 174 2.20 4.72 5.73
N ALA A 175 0.90 4.50 5.95
CA ALA A 175 0.02 5.52 6.54
C ALA A 175 0.38 5.83 7.99
N ASN A 176 0.63 4.80 8.81
CA ASN A 176 1.07 4.98 10.19
C ASN A 176 2.44 5.66 10.28
N ALA A 177 3.37 5.37 9.36
CA ALA A 177 4.68 6.01 9.30
C ALA A 177 4.68 7.40 8.62
N ALA A 178 3.69 7.70 7.77
CA ALA A 178 3.54 9.00 7.12
C ALA A 178 2.91 10.04 8.06
N ASP A 179 2.05 9.60 8.98
CA ASP A 179 1.50 10.49 10.02
C ASP A 179 2.53 10.84 11.11
N GLU A 180 3.64 10.08 11.21
CA GLU A 180 4.84 10.41 12.01
C GLU A 180 5.65 11.61 11.46
N GLY A 181 5.17 12.27 10.40
CA GLY A 181 5.60 13.62 10.08
C GLY A 181 5.40 14.00 8.62
N SER A 182 4.47 14.94 8.43
CA SER A 182 4.20 15.74 7.23
C SER A 182 3.65 14.97 6.02
N GLY A 183 2.39 15.28 5.69
CA GLY A 183 1.85 15.00 4.37
C GLY A 183 2.72 15.58 3.26
N ALA A 184 2.71 14.88 2.12
CA ALA A 184 3.27 15.24 0.81
C ALA A 184 4.52 14.49 0.29
N ASP A 185 4.87 13.30 0.81
CA ASP A 185 5.77 12.40 0.05
C ASP A 185 5.48 10.91 0.23
N GLY A 186 4.24 10.51 -0.09
CA GLY A 186 3.69 9.16 0.08
C GLY A 186 4.17 8.08 -0.89
N GLY A 187 5.39 8.17 -1.44
CA GLY A 187 5.86 7.26 -2.50
C GLY A 187 6.98 6.29 -2.11
N TYR A 188 7.84 6.62 -1.15
CA TYR A 188 9.18 6.00 -1.07
C TYR A 188 9.52 5.32 0.28
N THR A 189 8.53 4.87 1.04
CA THR A 189 8.74 4.16 2.32
C THR A 189 8.85 2.64 2.21
N ALA A 190 8.60 2.05 1.04
CA ALA A 190 8.82 0.61 0.81
C ALA A 190 10.28 0.18 1.04
N VAL A 191 11.22 1.12 1.00
CA VAL A 191 12.66 0.88 1.24
C VAL A 191 13.03 0.89 2.74
N SER A 192 12.08 1.09 3.65
CA SER A 192 12.37 1.23 5.10
C SER A 192 12.70 -0.07 5.83
N ALA A 193 12.26 -1.24 5.36
CA ALA A 193 12.56 -2.50 6.05
C ALA A 193 14.00 -2.98 5.77
N MET A 194 14.44 -2.88 4.51
CA MET A 194 15.77 -3.33 4.09
C MET A 194 16.88 -2.36 4.52
N ASN A 195 16.55 -1.08 4.73
CA ASN A 195 17.53 -0.06 5.08
C ASN A 195 17.63 0.21 6.58
N ARG A 196 16.90 -0.51 7.45
CA ARG A 196 16.91 -0.21 8.90
C ARG A 196 18.29 -0.41 9.53
N GLU A 197 18.94 -1.52 9.22
CA GLU A 197 20.31 -1.82 9.70
C GLU A 197 21.34 -0.82 9.16
N GLU A 198 21.18 -0.40 7.90
CA GLU A 198 22.06 0.60 7.29
C GLU A 198 21.85 1.98 7.94
N ILE A 199 20.59 2.36 8.22
CA ILE A 199 20.25 3.59 8.95
C ILE A 199 20.82 3.55 10.36
N GLU A 200 20.70 2.44 11.10
CA GLU A 200 21.27 2.28 12.44
C GLU A 200 22.82 2.39 12.43
N ARG A 201 23.46 1.84 11.39
CA ARG A 201 24.92 1.96 11.17
C ARG A 201 25.31 3.41 10.87
N THR A 202 24.54 4.10 10.02
CA THR A 202 24.75 5.53 9.71
C THR A 202 24.50 6.42 10.92
N GLU A 203 23.45 6.16 11.73
CA GLU A 203 23.20 6.89 12.98
C GLU A 203 24.36 6.73 13.97
N SER A 204 24.87 5.51 14.13
CA SER A 204 26.02 5.25 15.01
C SER A 204 27.28 6.01 14.57
N PHE A 205 27.50 6.11 13.26
CA PHE A 205 28.58 6.91 12.68
C PHE A 205 28.38 8.41 12.91
N LEU A 206 27.16 8.93 12.69
CA LEU A 206 26.84 10.34 12.93
C LEU A 206 26.99 10.70 14.41
N ARG A 207 26.63 9.80 15.33
CA ARG A 207 26.84 9.97 16.79
C ARG A 207 28.31 9.93 17.20
N SER A 208 29.17 9.19 16.52
CA SER A 208 30.61 9.17 16.86
C SER A 208 31.35 10.41 16.34
N ARG A 209 30.89 10.98 15.21
CA ARG A 209 31.49 12.17 14.60
C ARG A 209 31.01 13.50 15.20
N LEU A 210 29.73 13.63 15.48
CA LEU A 210 29.16 14.86 16.04
C LEU A 210 29.38 14.85 17.55
N VAL A 211 30.38 15.57 18.05
CA VAL A 211 30.54 15.80 19.50
C VAL A 211 29.41 16.71 20.00
N VAL A 212 28.90 16.44 21.21
CA VAL A 212 27.82 17.25 21.81
C VAL A 212 28.25 18.73 21.87
N GLY A 213 27.42 19.61 21.33
CA GLY A 213 27.65 21.05 21.28
C GLY A 213 28.43 21.56 20.05
N SER A 214 28.98 20.68 19.20
CA SER A 214 29.67 21.10 17.98
C SER A 214 28.69 21.48 16.87
N ASN A 215 29.10 22.43 16.03
CA ASN A 215 28.33 22.88 14.86
C ASN A 215 29.02 22.40 13.59
N VAL A 216 28.32 21.63 12.76
CA VAL A 216 28.85 21.09 11.51
C VAL A 216 27.92 21.46 10.36
N ASN A 217 28.50 21.71 9.18
CA ASN A 217 27.72 22.01 7.98
C ASN A 217 27.10 20.72 7.41
N LYS A 218 25.80 20.75 7.11
CA LYS A 218 25.04 19.60 6.61
C LYS A 218 25.61 19.04 5.30
N GLN A 219 26.02 19.91 4.37
CA GLN A 219 26.56 19.52 3.07
C GLN A 219 27.91 18.78 3.23
N ARG A 220 28.81 19.33 4.05
CA ARG A 220 30.12 18.71 4.33
C ARG A 220 29.98 17.36 5.02
N LEU A 221 29.01 17.23 5.92
CA LEU A 221 28.73 15.99 6.62
C LEU A 221 28.25 14.89 5.67
N ILE A 222 27.43 15.25 4.67
CA ILE A 222 26.96 14.33 3.63
C ILE A 222 28.12 13.91 2.71
N GLU A 223 28.97 14.85 2.30
CA GLU A 223 30.15 14.59 1.47
C GLU A 223 31.15 13.66 2.20
N GLU A 224 31.42 13.91 3.49
CA GLU A 224 32.30 13.07 4.30
C GLU A 224 31.72 11.66 4.50
N ALA A 225 30.42 11.55 4.79
CA ALA A 225 29.75 10.26 4.93
C ALA A 225 29.74 9.47 3.61
N SER A 226 29.58 10.16 2.48
CA SER A 226 29.71 9.56 1.15
C SER A 226 31.13 9.05 0.89
N GLY A 227 32.16 9.77 1.36
CA GLY A 227 33.56 9.35 1.27
C GLY A 227 33.90 8.09 2.07
N GLN A 228 33.08 7.74 3.07
CA GLN A 228 33.23 6.53 3.87
C GLN A 228 32.34 5.38 3.42
N GLY A 229 31.66 5.52 2.27
CA GLY A 229 30.84 4.46 1.67
C GLY A 229 29.39 4.42 2.14
N PHE A 230 28.89 5.47 2.80
CA PHE A 230 27.46 5.59 3.12
C PHE A 230 26.69 6.25 1.98
N ASN A 231 25.48 5.77 1.70
CA ASN A 231 24.62 6.37 0.69
C ASN A 231 24.11 7.75 1.16
N ALA A 232 24.33 8.79 0.36
CA ALA A 232 23.94 10.17 0.68
C ALA A 232 22.44 10.33 1.02
N LEU A 233 21.57 9.53 0.40
CA LEU A 233 20.12 9.54 0.68
C LEU A 233 19.82 8.97 2.08
N LEU A 234 20.55 7.94 2.50
CA LEU A 234 20.40 7.33 3.83
C LEU A 234 20.96 8.24 4.92
N VAL A 235 22.06 8.93 4.64
CA VAL A 235 22.64 9.94 5.55
C VAL A 235 21.68 11.12 5.73
N GLY A 236 21.11 11.65 4.64
CA GLY A 236 20.11 12.72 4.72
C GLY A 236 18.88 12.29 5.54
N ARG A 237 18.44 11.05 5.39
CA ARG A 237 17.33 10.48 6.16
C ARG A 237 17.68 10.29 7.64
N ALA A 238 18.86 9.74 7.95
CA ALA A 238 19.34 9.57 9.32
C ALA A 238 19.46 10.92 10.05
N LEU A 239 19.96 11.96 9.38
CA LEU A 239 20.01 13.32 9.93
C LEU A 239 18.61 13.89 10.21
N SER A 240 17.64 13.65 9.32
CA SER A 240 16.25 14.06 9.54
C SER A 240 15.63 13.34 10.76
N ILE A 241 15.89 12.04 10.91
CA ILE A 241 15.42 11.24 12.05
C ILE A 241 16.07 11.73 13.36
N MET A 242 17.38 11.96 13.38
CA MET A 242 18.10 12.45 14.57
C MET A 242 17.69 13.88 14.96
N SER A 243 17.38 14.74 13.98
CA SER A 243 16.82 16.07 14.21
C SER A 243 15.43 16.00 14.84
N ARG A 244 14.55 15.13 14.32
CA ARG A 244 13.20 14.88 14.87
C ARG A 244 13.23 14.31 16.29
N ARG A 245 14.19 13.44 16.61
CA ARG A 245 14.39 12.90 17.97
C ARG A 245 14.95 13.93 18.97
N GLY A 246 15.32 15.13 18.50
CA GLY A 246 15.90 16.18 19.33
C GLY A 246 17.39 15.96 19.67
N ASP A 247 18.06 15.02 19.01
CA ASP A 247 19.50 14.82 19.15
C ASP A 247 20.28 15.92 18.42
N LEU A 248 19.72 16.45 17.34
CA LEU A 248 20.29 17.49 16.49
C LEU A 248 19.35 18.71 16.40
N LEU A 249 19.92 19.92 16.42
CA LEU A 249 19.24 21.17 16.10
C LEU A 249 19.73 21.69 14.76
N GLU A 250 18.80 21.93 13.84
CA GLU A 250 19.08 22.62 12.59
C GLU A 250 19.10 24.13 12.81
N LEU A 251 20.21 24.77 12.45
CA LEU A 251 20.46 26.21 12.53
C LEU A 251 20.65 26.77 11.12
N ASN A 252 20.29 28.04 10.91
CA ASN A 252 20.42 28.74 9.62
C ASN A 252 19.74 28.01 8.45
N GLN A 253 18.42 27.85 8.52
CA GLN A 253 17.60 27.21 7.46
C GLN A 253 18.09 25.79 7.11
N GLY A 254 18.53 25.00 8.11
CA GLY A 254 19.00 23.63 7.89
C GLY A 254 20.41 23.50 7.34
N ARG A 255 21.17 24.60 7.21
CA ARG A 255 22.54 24.58 6.67
C ARG A 255 23.58 24.15 7.71
N LEU A 256 23.36 24.48 8.98
CA LEU A 256 24.19 24.03 10.10
C LEU A 256 23.40 23.07 10.97
N ILE A 257 24.09 22.07 11.50
CA ILE A 257 23.54 21.09 12.43
C ILE A 257 24.37 21.18 13.71
N LYS A 258 23.68 21.34 14.84
CA LYS A 258 24.26 21.33 16.17
C LYS A 258 23.80 20.11 16.93
N ARG A 259 24.70 19.31 17.50
CA ARG A 259 24.29 18.20 18.36
C ARG A 259 23.96 18.69 19.77
N VAL A 260 22.81 18.28 20.30
CA VAL A 260 22.32 18.70 21.62
C VAL A 260 22.35 17.56 22.64
N LYS A 261 22.18 16.31 22.21
CA LYS A 261 22.23 15.09 23.06
C LYS A 261 23.05 13.99 22.40
#